data_AF-A0A534ZZH6-F1
#
_entry.id   AF-A0A534ZZH6-F1
#
_cell.length_a   1.000
_cell.length_b   1.000
_cell.length_c   1.000
_cell.angle_alpha   90.00
_cell.angle_beta   90.00
_cell.angle_gamma   90.00
#
_symmetry.space_group_name_H-M   'P 1'
#
loop_
_entity.id
_entity.type
_entity.pdbx_description
1 polymer ?
#
loop_
_entity_poly.entity_id
_entity_poly.type
_entity_poly.pdbx_seq_one_letter_code
_entity_poly.pdbx_strand_id
1 'polypeptide(L)'
;MRTAFFVTFAWVAIAAGRGYGLDITDCGQVVPEGQVGVLQADIAGCHIAVTLEDHASLQLNDHSITGCSIGAVQCLESCTVTGPGTLASSNYGIFGSYLHKHVVTADGIVFHDNLEALSGLYSKFVLSNLVVTGNGGPSGNYDPQHSPAIIGRSLLGTNLQVTDNHGPGTAMDRTTKLIDSVLTGNNGEGKGIDIESRMRPRVTNTVCGHSLGFQRYPRPWRHTCANDP
;
A
#
# COMPACT_ATOMS: atom_id res chain seq x y z
N MET A 1 -18.50 57.49 45.55
CA MET A 1 -17.54 56.37 45.50
C MET A 1 -18.11 55.31 44.56
N ARG A 2 -17.51 55.12 43.38
CA ARG A 2 -17.93 54.10 42.39
C ARG A 2 -16.88 53.00 42.38
N THR A 3 -17.24 51.83 42.89
CA THR A 3 -16.38 50.65 42.98
C THR A 3 -16.40 49.93 41.62
N ALA A 4 -15.27 49.90 40.92
CA ALA A 4 -15.12 49.18 39.65
C ALA A 4 -14.76 47.72 39.95
N PHE A 5 -15.62 46.80 39.52
CA PHE A 5 -15.35 45.36 39.51
C PHE A 5 -14.47 45.04 38.28
N PHE A 6 -13.24 44.60 38.50
CA PHE A 6 -12.41 44.03 37.44
C PHE A 6 -12.74 42.55 37.30
N VAL A 7 -13.35 42.19 36.17
CA VAL A 7 -13.54 40.79 35.77
C VAL A 7 -12.28 40.34 35.04
N THR A 8 -11.46 39.55 35.71
CA THR A 8 -10.32 38.87 35.09
C THR A 8 -10.82 37.75 34.18
N PHE A 9 -10.72 37.96 32.86
CA PHE A 9 -10.87 36.90 31.87
C PHE A 9 -9.65 35.97 31.95
N ALA A 10 -9.84 34.79 32.52
CA ALA A 10 -8.88 33.71 32.43
C ALA A 10 -8.89 33.17 30.99
N TRP A 11 -7.85 33.51 30.22
CA TRP A 11 -7.58 32.91 28.92
C TRP A 11 -7.16 31.47 29.13
N VAL A 12 -8.08 30.52 28.89
CA VAL A 12 -7.73 29.11 28.75
C VAL A 12 -7.04 28.95 27.39
N ALA A 13 -5.71 28.89 27.40
CA ALA A 13 -4.96 28.47 26.24
C ALA A 13 -5.26 26.99 25.98
N ILE A 14 -6.03 26.69 24.93
CA ILE A 14 -6.17 25.34 24.42
C ILE A 14 -4.82 24.97 23.81
N ALA A 15 -3.99 24.25 24.57
CA ALA A 15 -2.81 23.63 24.02
C ALA A 15 -3.26 22.58 23.01
N ALA A 16 -3.16 22.91 21.71
CA ALA A 16 -3.20 21.90 20.67
C ALA A 16 -2.00 20.97 20.93
N GLY A 17 -2.27 19.81 21.52
CA GLY A 17 -1.26 18.78 21.70
C GLY A 17 -0.70 18.43 20.32
N ARG A 18 0.58 18.70 20.10
CA ARG A 18 1.32 17.96 19.07
C ARG A 18 1.23 16.51 19.49
N GLY A 19 0.43 15.71 18.78
CA GLY A 19 0.42 14.27 18.98
C GLY A 19 1.83 13.77 18.70
N TYR A 20 2.58 13.43 19.74
CA TYR A 20 3.82 12.68 19.58
C TYR A 20 3.41 11.31 19.04
N GLY A 21 3.95 10.94 17.87
CA GLY A 21 3.73 9.59 17.35
C GLY A 21 4.29 8.55 18.31
N LEU A 22 3.67 7.37 18.35
CA LEU A 22 4.18 6.23 19.09
C LEU A 22 5.49 5.78 18.44
N ASP A 23 6.58 5.72 19.21
CA ASP A 23 7.85 5.21 18.72
C ASP A 23 7.77 3.71 18.42
N ILE A 24 7.97 3.37 17.16
CA ILE A 24 8.07 2.00 16.68
C ILE A 24 9.55 1.66 16.54
N THR A 25 10.00 0.67 17.31
CA THR A 25 11.40 0.28 17.45
C THR A 25 11.61 -1.23 17.38
N ASP A 26 10.54 -2.04 17.45
CA ASP A 26 10.63 -3.50 17.49
C ASP A 26 9.45 -4.18 16.78
N CYS A 27 9.58 -5.47 16.53
CA CYS A 27 8.56 -6.31 15.90
C CYS A 27 7.28 -6.42 16.77
N GLY A 28 6.14 -6.60 16.10
CA GLY A 28 4.86 -6.91 16.72
C GLY A 28 4.20 -5.74 17.46
N GLN A 29 4.68 -4.51 17.28
CA GLN A 29 4.07 -3.34 17.89
C GLN A 29 2.74 -2.99 17.20
N VAL A 30 1.79 -2.50 18.00
CA VAL A 30 0.47 -2.09 17.56
C VAL A 30 0.36 -0.57 17.63
N VAL A 31 -0.10 0.06 16.56
CA VAL A 31 -0.53 1.47 16.56
C VAL A 31 -2.04 1.49 16.79
N PRO A 32 -2.50 2.05 17.93
CA PRO A 32 -3.92 2.06 18.26
C PRO A 32 -4.75 2.90 17.30
N GLU A 33 -6.07 2.70 17.35
CA GLU A 33 -7.06 3.40 16.51
C GLU A 33 -6.80 4.91 16.42
N GLY A 34 -6.73 5.42 15.20
CA GLY A 34 -6.53 6.84 14.89
C GLY A 34 -5.18 7.44 15.31
N GLN A 35 -4.27 6.64 15.88
CA GLN A 35 -2.96 7.11 16.29
C GLN A 35 -1.93 7.03 15.15
N VAL A 36 -0.80 7.70 15.36
CA VAL A 36 0.34 7.68 14.45
C VAL A 36 1.47 6.94 15.13
N GLY A 37 1.98 5.89 14.50
CA GLY A 37 3.28 5.29 14.82
C GLY A 37 4.37 5.92 13.94
N VAL A 38 5.56 6.10 14.50
CA VAL A 38 6.74 6.59 13.78
C VAL A 38 7.85 5.57 13.97
N LEU A 39 8.34 5.03 12.85
CA LEU A 39 9.48 4.12 12.86
C LEU A 39 10.75 4.91 13.24
N GLN A 40 11.48 4.41 14.23
CA GLN A 40 12.68 5.05 14.77
C GLN A 40 13.97 4.29 14.43
N ALA A 41 13.83 3.07 13.88
CA ALA A 41 14.94 2.21 13.50
C ALA A 41 14.49 1.26 12.38
N ASP A 42 15.45 0.73 11.63
CA ASP A 42 15.18 -0.37 10.71
C ASP A 42 14.83 -1.63 11.52
N ILE A 43 13.79 -2.34 11.07
CA ILE A 43 13.29 -3.56 11.73
C ILE A 43 13.42 -4.73 10.75
N ALA A 44 13.85 -5.89 11.24
CA ALA A 44 14.06 -7.07 10.39
C ALA A 44 13.67 -8.38 11.08
N GLY A 45 13.30 -9.38 10.27
CA GLY A 45 13.14 -10.77 10.73
C GLY A 45 11.90 -11.03 11.58
N CYS A 46 10.85 -10.22 11.42
CA CYS A 46 9.62 -10.37 12.21
C CYS A 46 8.72 -11.50 11.71
N HIS A 47 7.71 -11.82 12.52
CA HIS A 47 6.51 -12.46 11.99
C HIS A 47 5.63 -11.44 11.26
N ILE A 48 5.15 -10.47 12.02
CA ILE A 48 4.53 -9.22 11.57
C ILE A 48 5.29 -8.08 12.28
N ALA A 49 5.69 -7.03 11.57
CA ALA A 49 6.45 -5.95 12.21
C ALA A 49 5.53 -4.93 12.90
N VAL A 50 4.54 -4.39 12.19
CA VAL A 50 3.61 -3.39 12.74
C VAL A 50 2.16 -3.74 12.40
N THR A 51 1.29 -3.67 13.39
CA THR A 51 -0.16 -3.79 13.20
C THR A 51 -0.82 -2.42 13.41
N LEU A 52 -1.65 -2.02 12.45
CA LEU A 52 -2.43 -0.78 12.45
C LEU A 52 -3.89 -1.11 12.68
N GLU A 53 -4.45 -0.57 13.77
CA GLU A 53 -5.89 -0.59 14.03
C GLU A 53 -6.63 0.39 13.11
N ASP A 54 -7.94 0.57 13.32
CA ASP A 54 -8.76 1.40 12.45
C ASP A 54 -8.29 2.86 12.42
N HIS A 55 -8.21 3.42 11.21
CA HIS A 55 -7.67 4.74 10.91
C HIS A 55 -6.28 5.05 11.47
N ALA A 56 -5.53 4.04 11.94
CA ALA A 56 -4.17 4.22 12.41
C ALA A 56 -3.21 4.50 11.25
N SER A 57 -2.11 5.19 11.55
CA SER A 57 -1.10 5.60 10.57
C SER A 57 0.29 5.16 10.98
N LEU A 58 1.13 4.80 10.02
CA LEU A 58 2.56 4.54 10.22
C LEU A 58 3.39 5.47 9.35
N GLN A 59 4.36 6.14 9.95
CA GLN A 59 5.41 6.89 9.25
C GLN A 59 6.69 6.06 9.24
N LEU A 60 7.22 5.75 8.05
CA LEU A 60 8.45 4.99 7.91
C LEU A 60 9.69 5.83 8.19
N ASN A 61 9.65 7.15 7.99
CA ASN A 61 10.71 8.08 8.40
C ASN A 61 12.12 7.66 7.90
N ASP A 62 12.23 7.33 6.61
CA ASP A 62 13.43 6.82 5.92
C ASP A 62 13.92 5.43 6.38
N HIS A 63 13.21 4.77 7.30
CA HIS A 63 13.57 3.44 7.77
C HIS A 63 12.98 2.31 6.91
N SER A 64 13.54 1.12 7.12
CA SER A 64 13.19 -0.10 6.41
C SER A 64 12.57 -1.16 7.33
N ILE A 65 11.59 -1.90 6.80
CA ILE A 65 11.10 -3.14 7.42
C ILE A 65 11.37 -4.29 6.45
N THR A 66 12.10 -5.32 6.90
CA THR A 66 12.58 -6.39 6.03
C THR A 66 12.40 -7.80 6.58
N GLY A 67 12.28 -8.79 5.69
CA GLY A 67 12.40 -10.21 6.09
C GLY A 67 11.24 -10.73 6.94
N CYS A 68 10.04 -10.15 6.85
CA CYS A 68 8.91 -10.57 7.67
C CYS A 68 8.23 -11.81 7.10
N SER A 69 8.10 -12.86 7.91
CA SER A 69 7.55 -14.16 7.49
C SER A 69 6.06 -14.14 7.13
N ILE A 70 5.27 -13.17 7.64
CA ILE A 70 3.91 -12.88 7.14
C ILE A 70 3.87 -11.54 6.43
N GLY A 71 4.28 -10.46 7.07
CA GLY A 71 4.30 -9.16 6.38
C GLY A 71 4.80 -8.03 7.23
N ALA A 72 5.23 -6.95 6.59
CA ALA A 72 5.79 -5.80 7.27
C ALA A 72 4.71 -5.01 8.00
N VAL A 73 3.63 -4.63 7.31
CA VAL A 73 2.54 -3.85 7.91
C VAL A 73 1.20 -4.55 7.73
N GLN A 74 0.51 -4.81 8.83
CA GLN A 74 -0.85 -5.33 8.84
C GLN A 74 -1.84 -4.20 9.10
N CYS A 75 -2.83 -4.04 8.23
CA CYS A 75 -3.97 -3.17 8.44
C CYS A 75 -5.20 -3.99 8.83
N LEU A 76 -5.69 -3.80 10.06
CA LEU A 76 -6.90 -4.49 10.52
C LEU A 76 -8.16 -3.93 9.84
N GLU A 77 -8.20 -2.61 9.68
CA GLU A 77 -9.27 -1.87 8.98
C GLU A 77 -8.65 -0.80 8.06
N SER A 78 -9.23 0.40 7.98
CA SER A 78 -8.68 1.45 7.12
C SER A 78 -7.40 1.99 7.75
N CYS A 79 -6.34 2.18 6.96
CA CYS A 79 -5.04 2.56 7.50
C CYS A 79 -4.29 3.47 6.52
N THR A 80 -3.25 4.13 7.04
CA THR A 80 -2.33 4.93 6.23
C THR A 80 -0.88 4.53 6.51
N VAL A 81 -0.08 4.37 5.47
CA VAL A 81 1.38 4.19 5.59
C VAL A 81 2.08 5.24 4.73
N THR A 82 2.95 6.04 5.33
CA THR A 82 3.66 7.12 4.63
C THR A 82 5.15 6.92 4.74
N GLY A 83 5.83 7.00 3.60
CA GLY A 83 7.27 7.08 3.51
C GLY A 83 7.81 8.50 3.77
N PRO A 84 9.07 8.76 3.39
CA PRO A 84 9.97 7.81 2.71
C PRO A 84 10.30 6.57 3.56
N GLY A 85 10.63 5.46 2.91
CA GLY A 85 11.02 4.20 3.56
C GLY A 85 10.86 2.99 2.63
N THR A 86 11.35 1.83 3.09
CA THR A 86 11.38 0.60 2.28
C THR A 86 10.71 -0.57 3.00
N LEU A 87 9.85 -1.31 2.29
CA LEU A 87 9.23 -2.55 2.77
C LEU A 87 9.65 -3.70 1.84
N ALA A 88 10.48 -4.62 2.33
CA ALA A 88 11.11 -5.60 1.45
C ALA A 88 11.28 -7.01 2.02
N SER A 89 11.56 -7.97 1.13
CA SER A 89 11.90 -9.36 1.46
C SER A 89 10.90 -10.05 2.40
N SER A 90 9.64 -9.62 2.40
CA SER A 90 8.57 -10.14 3.25
C SER A 90 7.55 -10.90 2.40
N ASN A 91 6.67 -11.70 2.99
CA ASN A 91 5.54 -12.21 2.21
C ASN A 91 4.68 -11.01 1.73
N TYR A 92 4.20 -10.17 2.65
CA TYR A 92 3.45 -8.98 2.28
C TYR A 92 4.15 -7.69 2.74
N GLY A 93 4.24 -6.69 1.86
CA GLY A 93 4.65 -5.34 2.26
C GLY A 93 3.59 -4.71 3.17
N ILE A 94 2.41 -4.43 2.61
CA ILE A 94 1.21 -4.03 3.36
C ILE A 94 0.11 -5.05 3.07
N PHE A 95 -0.55 -5.57 4.10
CA PHE A 95 -1.71 -6.44 3.91
C PHE A 95 -2.88 -6.07 4.80
N GLY A 96 -4.08 -6.17 4.24
CA GLY A 96 -5.34 -5.88 4.92
C GLY A 96 -6.05 -7.13 5.45
N SER A 97 -7.01 -6.94 6.34
CA SER A 97 -7.96 -7.99 6.74
C SER A 97 -8.81 -8.47 5.55
N TYR A 98 -8.82 -9.79 5.28
CA TYR A 98 -9.63 -10.39 4.22
C TYR A 98 -11.14 -10.48 4.55
N LEU A 99 -11.61 -9.87 5.63
CA LEU A 99 -12.99 -10.03 6.10
C LEU A 99 -13.88 -8.82 5.79
N HIS A 100 -13.30 -7.63 5.66
CA HIS A 100 -14.06 -6.37 5.54
C HIS A 100 -13.53 -5.46 4.44
N LYS A 101 -14.39 -4.58 3.94
CA LYS A 101 -13.99 -3.56 2.97
C LYS A 101 -13.42 -2.38 3.72
N HIS A 102 -12.15 -2.07 3.47
CA HIS A 102 -11.48 -0.93 4.06
C HIS A 102 -10.63 -0.20 3.01
N VAL A 103 -10.14 0.99 3.38
CA VAL A 103 -9.27 1.80 2.54
C VAL A 103 -7.84 1.71 3.07
N VAL A 104 -6.92 1.27 2.23
CA VAL A 104 -5.48 1.32 2.51
C VAL A 104 -4.91 2.45 1.70
N THR A 105 -4.32 3.43 2.39
CA THR A 105 -3.61 4.54 1.78
C THR A 105 -2.12 4.34 1.95
N ALA A 106 -1.34 4.44 0.87
CA ALA A 106 0.10 4.36 0.93
C ALA A 106 0.76 5.42 0.05
N ASP A 107 1.76 6.11 0.58
CA ASP A 107 2.45 7.20 -0.10
C ASP A 107 3.97 7.16 0.10
N GLY A 108 4.75 7.32 -0.97
CA GLY A 108 6.20 7.54 -0.86
C GLY A 108 7.03 6.33 -0.43
N ILE A 109 6.58 5.10 -0.70
CA ILE A 109 7.22 3.85 -0.21
C ILE A 109 7.84 3.08 -1.38
N VAL A 110 9.01 2.48 -1.11
CA VAL A 110 9.65 1.51 -2.00
C VAL A 110 9.32 0.09 -1.54
N PHE A 111 8.83 -0.74 -2.47
CA PHE A 111 8.54 -2.16 -2.25
C PHE A 111 9.37 -3.02 -3.19
N HIS A 112 10.15 -3.95 -2.63
CA HIS A 112 10.86 -4.92 -3.45
C HIS A 112 11.08 -6.26 -2.77
N ASP A 113 11.25 -7.30 -3.58
CA ASP A 113 11.52 -8.66 -3.13
C ASP A 113 10.45 -9.23 -2.17
N ASN A 114 9.25 -8.65 -2.13
CA ASN A 114 8.13 -9.24 -1.39
C ASN A 114 7.44 -10.32 -2.23
N LEU A 115 6.62 -11.18 -1.63
CA LEU A 115 5.67 -11.97 -2.44
C LEU A 115 4.65 -11.02 -3.11
N GLU A 116 3.99 -10.17 -2.32
CA GLU A 116 3.13 -9.10 -2.82
C GLU A 116 3.51 -7.80 -2.10
N ALA A 117 3.63 -6.70 -2.83
CA ALA A 117 3.87 -5.40 -2.23
C ALA A 117 2.65 -4.95 -1.41
N LEU A 118 1.44 -5.10 -1.99
CA LEU A 118 0.19 -4.82 -1.30
C LEU A 118 -0.84 -5.92 -1.55
N SER A 119 -1.42 -6.47 -0.47
CA SER A 119 -2.42 -7.53 -0.51
C SER A 119 -3.71 -7.16 0.22
N GLY A 120 -4.85 -7.25 -0.44
CA GLY A 120 -6.14 -6.98 0.20
C GLY A 120 -7.31 -7.19 -0.73
N LEU A 121 -7.80 -8.43 -0.86
CA LEU A 121 -8.84 -8.83 -1.83
C LEU A 121 -10.11 -7.96 -1.78
N TYR A 122 -10.46 -7.42 -0.61
CA TYR A 122 -11.63 -6.56 -0.43
C TYR A 122 -11.28 -5.07 -0.29
N SER A 123 -10.00 -4.74 -0.24
CA SER A 123 -9.48 -3.41 0.05
C SER A 123 -9.54 -2.51 -1.18
N LYS A 124 -9.88 -1.24 -0.94
CA LYS A 124 -9.63 -0.18 -1.91
C LYS A 124 -8.26 0.43 -1.58
N PHE A 125 -7.39 0.43 -2.57
CA PHE A 125 -6.10 1.11 -2.49
C PHE A 125 -6.19 2.52 -3.03
N VAL A 126 -5.62 3.46 -2.27
CA VAL A 126 -5.35 4.84 -2.68
C VAL A 126 -3.84 5.04 -2.56
N LEU A 127 -3.15 5.01 -3.69
CA LEU A 127 -1.69 4.91 -3.73
C LEU A 127 -1.09 6.10 -4.44
N SER A 128 0.00 6.63 -3.90
CA SER A 128 0.77 7.68 -4.56
C SER A 128 2.27 7.54 -4.37
N ASN A 129 3.05 7.97 -5.36
CA ASN A 129 4.51 8.10 -5.24
C ASN A 129 5.19 6.79 -4.79
N LEU A 130 4.73 5.63 -5.31
CA LEU A 130 5.27 4.33 -4.93
C LEU A 130 6.21 3.80 -6.01
N VAL A 131 7.25 3.12 -5.56
CA VAL A 131 8.09 2.26 -6.41
C VAL A 131 7.85 0.82 -6.00
N VAL A 132 7.42 -0.02 -6.93
CA VAL A 132 7.06 -1.43 -6.70
C VAL A 132 7.79 -2.27 -7.74
N THR A 133 8.86 -2.95 -7.34
CA THR A 133 9.73 -3.67 -8.28
C THR A 133 10.26 -4.99 -7.72
N GLY A 134 10.48 -6.00 -8.57
CA GLY A 134 11.03 -7.29 -8.13
C GLY A 134 10.15 -8.03 -7.12
N ASN A 135 8.86 -7.71 -7.02
CA ASN A 135 7.93 -8.46 -6.15
C ASN A 135 7.40 -9.69 -6.88
N GLY A 136 6.92 -10.66 -6.11
CA GLY A 136 6.72 -12.05 -6.51
C GLY A 136 7.91 -12.94 -6.14
N GLY A 137 8.50 -12.72 -4.96
CA GLY A 137 9.57 -13.55 -4.41
C GLY A 137 9.10 -14.98 -4.06
N PRO A 138 10.03 -15.92 -3.76
CA PRO A 138 9.69 -17.32 -3.50
C PRO A 138 9.00 -17.50 -2.13
N SER A 139 7.66 -17.46 -2.10
CA SER A 139 6.90 -17.79 -0.88
C SER A 139 6.54 -19.29 -0.85
N GLY A 140 7.44 -20.16 -0.43
CA GLY A 140 7.13 -21.59 -0.32
C GLY A 140 6.53 -22.19 -1.61
N ASN A 141 5.61 -23.17 -1.49
CA ASN A 141 5.04 -23.94 -2.61
C ASN A 141 4.21 -23.12 -3.65
N TYR A 142 4.16 -21.80 -3.57
CA TYR A 142 3.43 -20.96 -4.54
C TYR A 142 4.35 -20.58 -5.69
N ASP A 143 3.86 -20.74 -6.92
CA ASP A 143 4.59 -20.32 -8.12
C ASP A 143 4.59 -18.78 -8.19
N PRO A 144 5.75 -18.12 -8.01
CA PRO A 144 5.87 -16.66 -7.94
C PRO A 144 5.37 -15.93 -9.19
N GLN A 145 5.24 -16.60 -10.33
CA GLN A 145 4.70 -16.01 -11.56
C GLN A 145 3.20 -15.70 -11.48
N HIS A 146 2.50 -16.20 -10.44
CA HIS A 146 1.06 -16.01 -10.26
C HIS A 146 0.69 -14.84 -9.36
N SER A 147 1.56 -14.44 -8.43
CA SER A 147 1.22 -13.42 -7.42
C SER A 147 1.37 -12.00 -8.01
N PRO A 148 0.27 -11.23 -8.12
CA PRO A 148 0.34 -9.85 -8.55
C PRO A 148 1.12 -9.01 -7.53
N ALA A 149 1.88 -8.01 -8.00
CA ALA A 149 2.60 -7.12 -7.08
C ALA A 149 1.63 -6.33 -6.18
N ILE A 150 0.47 -5.94 -6.73
CA ILE A 150 -0.60 -5.26 -6.00
C ILE A 150 -1.92 -5.97 -6.30
N ILE A 151 -2.54 -6.58 -5.30
CA ILE A 151 -3.81 -7.29 -5.43
C ILE A 151 -4.90 -6.74 -4.52
N GLY A 152 -6.06 -6.40 -5.07
CA GLY A 152 -7.21 -6.03 -4.26
C GLY A 152 -8.52 -5.79 -4.99
N ARG A 153 -9.43 -5.03 -4.37
CA ARG A 153 -10.75 -4.76 -4.94
C ARG A 153 -10.72 -3.64 -5.97
N SER A 154 -10.09 -2.52 -5.60
CA SER A 154 -10.07 -1.32 -6.42
C SER A 154 -8.78 -0.56 -6.20
N LEU A 155 -8.21 0.00 -7.27
CA LEU A 155 -7.05 0.86 -7.22
C LEU A 155 -7.39 2.25 -7.75
N LEU A 156 -7.03 3.27 -6.96
CA LEU A 156 -6.78 4.63 -7.42
C LEU A 156 -5.30 4.94 -7.19
N GLY A 157 -4.53 5.01 -8.26
CA GLY A 157 -3.09 5.24 -8.22
C GLY A 157 -2.68 6.50 -8.97
N THR A 158 -1.72 7.23 -8.41
CA THR A 158 -1.08 8.39 -9.06
C THR A 158 0.43 8.31 -8.89
N ASN A 159 1.20 8.58 -9.95
CA ASN A 159 2.67 8.55 -9.87
C ASN A 159 3.21 7.24 -9.30
N LEU A 160 2.76 6.12 -9.87
CA LEU A 160 3.25 4.79 -9.50
C LEU A 160 4.28 4.30 -10.50
N GLN A 161 5.37 3.74 -10.01
CA GLN A 161 6.33 2.96 -10.80
C GLN A 161 6.21 1.50 -10.40
N VAL A 162 5.41 0.72 -11.13
CA VAL A 162 5.21 -0.73 -10.88
C VAL A 162 5.89 -1.50 -12.00
N THR A 163 7.16 -1.85 -11.81
CA THR A 163 7.98 -2.38 -12.91
C THR A 163 8.72 -3.63 -12.53
N ASP A 164 8.89 -4.53 -13.50
CA ASP A 164 9.76 -5.71 -13.36
C ASP A 164 9.37 -6.61 -12.18
N ASN A 165 8.07 -6.74 -11.92
CA ASN A 165 7.54 -7.71 -10.96
C ASN A 165 7.30 -9.06 -11.65
N HIS A 166 7.42 -10.15 -10.90
CA HIS A 166 7.33 -11.50 -11.44
C HIS A 166 5.92 -11.87 -11.92
N GLY A 167 4.87 -11.43 -11.20
CA GLY A 167 3.47 -11.60 -11.60
C GLY A 167 2.89 -10.34 -12.28
N PRO A 168 1.55 -10.23 -12.36
CA PRO A 168 0.94 -9.00 -12.87
C PRO A 168 1.32 -7.78 -12.05
N GLY A 169 1.50 -6.62 -12.69
CA GLY A 169 1.79 -5.38 -11.95
C GLY A 169 0.66 -5.02 -10.98
N THR A 170 -0.59 -5.14 -11.44
CA THR A 170 -1.79 -4.99 -10.62
C THR A 170 -2.83 -6.04 -10.96
N ALA A 171 -3.61 -6.48 -9.97
CA ALA A 171 -4.79 -7.32 -10.16
C ALA A 171 -5.96 -6.81 -9.31
N MET A 172 -7.01 -6.29 -9.97
CA MET A 172 -8.14 -5.67 -9.28
C MET A 172 -9.48 -6.36 -9.58
N ASP A 173 -10.19 -6.83 -8.56
CA ASP A 173 -11.49 -7.49 -8.71
C ASP A 173 -12.61 -6.54 -9.17
N ARG A 174 -12.37 -5.22 -9.15
CA ARG A 174 -13.35 -4.24 -9.62
C ARG A 174 -12.72 -3.24 -10.59
N THR A 175 -12.06 -2.21 -10.10
CA THR A 175 -11.65 -1.08 -10.94
C THR A 175 -10.20 -0.71 -10.74
N THR A 176 -9.50 -0.44 -11.83
CA THR A 176 -8.17 0.18 -11.84
C THR A 176 -8.27 1.58 -12.44
N LYS A 177 -7.81 2.59 -11.70
CA LYS A 177 -7.65 3.97 -12.16
C LYS A 177 -6.21 4.41 -11.91
N LEU A 178 -5.51 4.82 -12.97
CA LEU A 178 -4.11 5.21 -12.91
C LEU A 178 -3.92 6.56 -13.60
N ILE A 179 -3.10 7.40 -12.98
CA ILE A 179 -2.73 8.73 -13.47
C ILE A 179 -1.21 8.85 -13.35
N ASP A 180 -0.54 9.37 -14.38
CA ASP A 180 0.89 9.69 -14.35
C ASP A 180 1.77 8.51 -13.90
N SER A 181 1.44 7.27 -14.31
CA SER A 181 2.07 6.05 -13.79
C SER A 181 2.80 5.26 -14.87
N VAL A 182 3.71 4.38 -14.47
CA VAL A 182 4.43 3.45 -15.34
C VAL A 182 4.25 2.04 -14.78
N LEU A 183 3.62 1.17 -15.57
CA LEU A 183 3.40 -0.23 -15.25
C LEU A 183 3.94 -1.07 -16.40
N THR A 184 5.21 -1.46 -16.36
CA THR A 184 5.89 -2.14 -17.48
C THR A 184 6.83 -3.24 -17.00
N GLY A 185 7.04 -4.26 -17.84
CA GLY A 185 7.98 -5.33 -17.52
C GLY A 185 7.46 -6.32 -16.47
N ASN A 186 6.19 -6.21 -16.07
CA ASN A 186 5.58 -7.14 -15.13
C ASN A 186 5.21 -8.44 -15.84
N ASN A 187 5.59 -9.59 -15.29
CA ASN A 187 5.59 -10.85 -16.03
C ASN A 187 4.46 -11.82 -15.66
N GLY A 188 3.24 -11.31 -15.45
CA GLY A 188 2.06 -12.09 -15.09
C GLY A 188 1.85 -13.36 -15.92
N GLU A 189 2.24 -14.51 -15.36
CA GLU A 189 2.26 -15.84 -15.98
C GLU A 189 3.10 -15.95 -17.28
N GLY A 190 4.20 -15.20 -17.40
CA GLY A 190 5.02 -15.20 -18.62
C GLY A 190 4.40 -14.44 -19.79
N LYS A 191 3.25 -13.78 -19.57
CA LYS A 191 2.45 -13.10 -20.61
C LYS A 191 2.67 -11.59 -20.63
N GLY A 192 3.53 -11.06 -19.77
CA GLY A 192 3.81 -9.61 -19.71
C GLY A 192 2.62 -8.76 -19.23
N ILE A 193 1.75 -9.30 -18.37
CA ILE A 193 0.55 -8.58 -17.93
C ILE A 193 0.92 -7.49 -16.92
N ASP A 194 0.66 -6.23 -17.26
CA ASP A 194 0.88 -5.10 -16.37
C ASP A 194 -0.37 -4.76 -15.55
N ILE A 195 -1.55 -4.85 -16.17
CA ILE A 195 -2.83 -4.53 -15.54
C ILE A 195 -3.82 -5.66 -15.76
N GLU A 196 -4.13 -6.39 -14.70
CA GLU A 196 -5.30 -7.27 -14.65
C GLU A 196 -6.44 -6.60 -13.89
N SER A 197 -7.64 -6.59 -14.48
CA SER A 197 -8.82 -6.07 -13.77
C SER A 197 -10.14 -6.61 -14.29
N ARG A 198 -11.16 -6.69 -13.41
CA ARG A 198 -12.52 -7.12 -13.80
C ARG A 198 -13.21 -6.12 -14.72
N MET A 199 -13.11 -4.82 -14.41
CA MET A 199 -13.63 -3.75 -15.26
C MET A 199 -12.49 -3.16 -16.06
N ARG A 200 -12.80 -2.63 -17.25
CA ARG A 200 -11.82 -1.93 -18.09
C ARG A 200 -11.04 -0.86 -17.28
N PRO A 201 -9.70 -0.91 -17.25
CA PRO A 201 -8.89 0.10 -16.59
C PRO A 201 -9.12 1.48 -17.20
N ARG A 202 -8.99 2.51 -16.36
CA ARG A 202 -8.94 3.90 -16.80
C ARG A 202 -7.54 4.42 -16.53
N VAL A 203 -6.82 4.74 -17.60
CA VAL A 203 -5.42 5.16 -17.55
C VAL A 203 -5.31 6.53 -18.20
N THR A 204 -4.63 7.46 -17.55
CA THR A 204 -4.38 8.82 -18.04
C THR A 204 -2.90 9.11 -17.88
N ASN A 205 -2.23 9.56 -18.95
CA ASN A 205 -0.79 9.82 -18.94
C ASN A 205 0.01 8.68 -18.29
N THR A 206 -0.37 7.44 -18.60
CA THR A 206 0.16 6.23 -17.96
C THR A 206 0.71 5.30 -19.04
N VAL A 207 1.90 4.77 -18.81
CA VAL A 207 2.55 3.82 -19.72
C VAL A 207 2.30 2.40 -19.20
N CYS A 208 1.76 1.53 -20.05
CA CYS A 208 1.66 0.10 -19.77
C CYS A 208 1.77 -0.74 -21.05
N GLY A 209 2.25 -1.97 -20.92
CA GLY A 209 2.40 -2.94 -22.00
C GLY A 209 1.09 -3.67 -22.27
N HIS A 210 0.68 -4.59 -21.40
CA HIS A 210 -0.53 -5.39 -21.59
C HIS A 210 -1.56 -5.23 -20.47
N SER A 211 -2.83 -5.26 -20.84
CA SER A 211 -3.94 -5.35 -19.90
C SER A 211 -4.91 -6.46 -20.23
N LEU A 212 -5.46 -7.08 -19.18
CA LEU A 212 -6.31 -8.26 -19.29
C LEU A 212 -7.53 -8.17 -18.37
N GLY A 213 -8.66 -8.68 -18.86
CA GLY A 213 -9.84 -8.98 -18.05
C GLY A 213 -9.57 -10.15 -17.10
N PHE A 214 -10.13 -10.08 -15.89
CA PHE A 214 -9.91 -11.10 -14.84
C PHE A 214 -10.25 -12.54 -15.29
N GLN A 215 -9.48 -13.52 -14.79
CA GLN A 215 -9.45 -14.96 -15.14
C GLN A 215 -10.76 -15.66 -15.52
N ARG A 216 -11.93 -15.23 -15.04
CA ARG A 216 -13.22 -15.84 -15.42
C ARG A 216 -13.59 -15.59 -16.89
N TYR A 217 -13.04 -14.52 -17.50
CA TYR A 217 -13.18 -14.20 -18.93
C TYR A 217 -11.94 -13.44 -19.43
N PRO A 218 -10.79 -14.10 -19.61
CA PRO A 218 -9.55 -13.44 -19.99
C PRO A 218 -9.67 -12.91 -21.41
N ARG A 219 -9.93 -11.60 -21.51
CA ARG A 219 -9.97 -10.86 -22.77
C ARG A 219 -9.14 -9.61 -22.59
N PRO A 220 -8.25 -9.30 -23.54
CA PRO A 220 -7.49 -8.07 -23.48
C PRO A 220 -8.42 -6.85 -23.51
N TRP A 221 -8.07 -5.79 -22.77
CA TRP A 221 -8.81 -4.54 -22.84
C TRP A 221 -8.31 -3.69 -24.02
N ARG A 222 -8.65 -4.10 -25.25
CA ARG A 222 -8.20 -3.48 -26.51
C ARG A 222 -7.97 -1.97 -26.41
N HIS A 223 -6.75 -1.54 -26.70
CA HIS A 223 -6.32 -0.12 -26.68
C HIS A 223 -6.32 0.54 -25.30
N THR A 224 -6.23 -0.21 -24.20
CA THR A 224 -5.99 0.38 -22.86
C THR A 224 -4.49 0.54 -22.61
N CYS A 225 -3.69 -0.48 -22.91
CA CYS A 225 -2.23 -0.46 -22.88
C CYS A 225 -1.65 -0.56 -24.30
N ALA A 226 -0.35 -0.26 -24.44
CA ALA A 226 0.31 -0.11 -25.72
C ALA A 226 0.30 -1.38 -26.59
N ASN A 227 0.36 -2.55 -25.95
CA ASN A 227 0.47 -3.85 -26.61
C ASN A 227 -0.83 -4.67 -26.51
N ASP A 228 -1.97 -4.04 -26.22
CA ASP A 228 -3.27 -4.72 -26.26
C ASP A 228 -3.71 -5.00 -27.72
N PRO A 229 -4.15 -6.23 -28.05
CA PRO A 229 -4.52 -6.64 -29.41
C PRO A 229 -5.86 -6.09 -29.94
#